data_AF-A0A0X3Y6J4-F1
#
_entry.id   AF-A0A0X3Y6J4-F1
#
_cell.length_a   1.000
_cell.length_b   1.000
_cell.length_c   1.000
_cell.angle_alpha   90.00
_cell.angle_beta   90.00
_cell.angle_gamma   90.00
#
_symmetry.space_group_name_H-M   'P 1'
#
loop_
_entity.id
_entity.type
_entity.pdbx_description
1 polymer ?
#
loop_
_entity_poly.entity_id
_entity_poly.type
_entity_poly.pdbx_seq_one_letter_code
_entity_poly.pdbx_strand_id
1 'polypeptide(L)'
;MMWPLLSAAVLMSLLSATVLFWPRRSKELPLQTPAQLFEERLQLLALARDAGELAEQDFDSAAQELKSQFLLQQQQLQQTGNITTNWRLPLVLFSFTLLIVAAVYASSGHYRQLQQWQHAQQNLSQYGERALLNQGEPLSDQEVELFALALRTRLANEGDDAVAWMLLGRIRMSQGVLEQAVAAFEKALQLTPERVPLLLSYAQALILLGDDDSLARAGRAVARVLSRDAENTDALSLMALIAYEKGDLTEAASAWQILLRQLPTDDPRYAAVQQRLAELNIDVMPEGRQISVTLYVDPALAQANPNASLFLFAKAVEGAALPLAVQRIPLPSGEQQLVLTEQMAMQQGWSLANADKVQVIARMSLSGTVEQRPGDIQTASDVLSFADDSLLSVSLTLEP
;
A
#
# COMPACT_ATOMS: atom_id res chain seq x y z
N MET A 1 3.36 22.64 9.77
CA MET A 1 3.68 23.58 8.65
C MET A 1 4.59 24.76 9.03
N MET A 2 4.75 25.17 10.31
CA MET A 2 5.54 26.37 10.64
C MET A 2 7.07 26.18 10.74
N TRP A 3 7.55 24.95 10.93
CA TRP A 3 8.97 24.64 11.11
C TRP A 3 9.91 25.08 9.95
N PRO A 4 9.55 24.89 8.66
CA PRO A 4 10.39 25.35 7.54
C PRO A 4 10.47 26.88 7.42
N LEU A 5 9.45 27.62 7.90
CA LEU A 5 9.46 29.08 7.89
C LEU A 5 10.39 29.64 8.96
N LEU A 6 10.44 29.01 10.13
CA LEU A 6 11.35 29.37 11.21
C LEU A 6 12.82 29.09 10.83
N SER A 7 13.10 27.98 10.16
CA SER A 7 14.46 27.67 9.71
C SER A 7 14.94 28.64 8.64
N ALA A 8 14.09 29.02 7.67
CA ALA A 8 14.40 30.03 6.66
C ALA A 8 14.67 31.41 7.28
N ALA A 9 13.89 31.82 8.29
CA ALA A 9 14.08 33.09 9.00
C ALA A 9 15.40 33.15 9.78
N VAL A 10 15.80 32.04 10.43
CA VAL A 10 17.09 31.93 11.14
C VAL A 10 18.25 31.99 10.14
N LEU A 11 18.10 31.34 8.98
CA LEU A 11 19.09 31.32 7.89
C LEU A 11 19.32 32.73 7.33
N MET A 12 18.24 33.47 7.02
CA MET A 12 18.33 34.86 6.57
C MET A 12 18.96 35.79 7.62
N SER A 13 18.62 35.60 8.89
CA SER A 13 19.16 36.43 9.98
C SER A 13 20.68 36.22 10.14
N LEU A 14 21.15 34.97 10.06
CA LEU A 14 22.58 34.66 10.14
C LEU A 14 23.36 35.07 8.88
N LEU A 15 22.73 35.00 7.70
CA LEU A 15 23.32 35.46 6.44
C LEU A 15 23.46 36.99 6.42
N SER A 16 22.48 37.70 6.97
CA SER A 16 22.56 39.15 7.22
C SER A 16 23.67 39.49 8.21
N ALA A 17 23.77 38.76 9.33
CA ALA A 17 24.83 38.97 10.32
C ALA A 17 26.24 38.73 9.73
N THR A 18 26.41 37.71 8.89
CA THR A 18 27.72 37.45 8.24
C THR A 18 28.11 38.54 7.24
N VAL A 19 27.16 39.13 6.52
CA VAL A 19 27.41 40.27 5.61
C VAL A 19 27.70 41.56 6.39
N LEU A 20 26.98 41.82 7.48
CA LEU A 20 27.16 43.01 8.33
C LEU A 20 28.50 43.01 9.05
N PHE A 21 28.94 41.85 9.54
CA PHE A 21 30.21 41.69 10.25
C PHE A 21 31.36 41.21 9.36
N TRP A 22 31.16 41.16 8.03
CA TRP A 22 32.25 40.89 7.10
C TRP A 22 33.27 42.03 7.16
N PRO A 23 34.58 41.75 7.32
CA PRO A 23 35.59 42.80 7.43
C PRO A 23 35.65 43.59 6.12
N ARG A 24 34.92 44.69 6.06
CA ARG A 24 35.08 45.70 5.01
C ARG A 24 36.41 46.40 5.29
N ARG A 25 37.48 45.91 4.66
CA ARG A 25 38.71 46.69 4.51
C ARG A 25 38.39 47.87 3.59
N SER A 26 37.88 48.96 4.15
CA SER A 26 37.93 50.26 3.49
C SER A 26 39.41 50.64 3.40
N LYS A 27 40.05 50.30 2.28
CA LYS A 27 41.26 50.98 1.85
C LYS A 27 40.82 52.38 1.41
N GLU A 28 40.59 53.27 2.36
CA GLU A 28 40.74 54.68 2.03
C GLU A 28 42.22 54.87 1.71
N LEU A 29 42.52 55.19 0.45
CA LEU A 29 43.84 55.71 0.09
C LEU A 29 43.83 57.18 0.54
N PRO A 30 44.50 57.57 1.64
CA PRO A 30 44.64 58.98 1.94
C PRO A 30 45.50 59.60 0.84
N LEU A 31 44.93 60.55 0.09
CA LEU A 31 45.64 61.28 -0.97
C LEU A 31 46.87 62.05 -0.46
N GLN A 32 47.00 62.27 0.86
CA GLN A 32 48.19 62.80 1.52
C GLN A 32 48.37 62.16 2.89
N THR A 33 49.60 61.75 3.22
CA THR A 33 49.89 61.23 4.57
C THR A 33 49.97 62.38 5.59
N PRO A 34 49.54 62.19 6.85
CA PRO A 34 49.62 63.24 7.88
C PRO A 34 51.04 63.83 8.06
N ALA A 35 52.08 63.02 7.78
CA ALA A 35 53.47 63.47 7.79
C ALA A 35 53.81 64.45 6.66
N GLN A 36 53.27 64.24 5.45
CA GLN A 36 53.47 65.15 4.32
C GLN A 36 52.83 66.51 4.55
N LEU A 37 51.63 66.53 5.15
CA LEU A 37 50.91 67.78 5.46
C LEU A 37 51.63 68.58 6.57
N PHE A 38 52.24 67.90 7.53
CA PHE A 38 53.10 68.53 8.55
C PHE A 38 54.33 69.18 7.91
N GLU A 39 55.01 68.47 7.01
CA GLU A 39 56.21 68.96 6.31
C GLU A 39 55.90 70.21 5.46
N GLU A 40 54.81 70.18 4.69
CA GLU A 40 54.37 71.32 3.87
C GLU A 40 54.07 72.57 4.73
N ARG A 41 53.36 72.40 5.85
CA ARG A 41 53.03 73.50 6.77
C ARG A 41 54.27 74.09 7.42
N LEU A 42 55.25 73.26 7.77
CA LEU A 42 56.51 73.72 8.34
C LEU A 42 57.35 74.51 7.32
N GLN A 43 57.37 74.06 6.05
CA GLN A 43 58.05 74.76 4.97
C GLN A 43 57.45 76.15 4.71
N LEU A 44 56.11 76.28 4.74
CA LEU A 44 55.45 77.58 4.60
C LEU A 44 55.80 78.55 5.73
N LEU A 45 55.87 78.07 6.97
CA LEU A 45 56.30 78.89 8.11
C LEU A 45 57.77 79.34 7.97
N ALA A 46 58.64 78.47 7.45
CA ALA A 46 60.05 78.79 7.24
C ALA A 46 60.22 79.86 6.15
N LEU A 47 59.46 79.77 5.05
CA LEU A 47 59.45 80.77 3.99
C LEU A 47 58.96 82.14 4.49
N ALA A 48 57.91 82.19 5.32
CA ALA A 48 57.40 83.43 5.89
C ALA A 48 58.42 84.12 6.83
N ARG A 49 59.19 83.33 7.60
CA ARG A 49 60.32 83.84 8.40
C ARG A 49 61.42 84.40 7.51
N ASP A 50 61.84 83.65 6.48
CA ASP A 50 62.93 84.04 5.59
C ASP A 50 62.57 85.28 4.73
N ALA A 51 61.29 85.48 4.46
CA ALA A 51 60.75 86.69 3.81
C ALA A 51 60.66 87.91 4.76
N GLY A 52 60.95 87.73 6.06
CA GLY A 52 60.88 88.78 7.08
C GLY A 52 59.45 89.13 7.53
N GLU A 53 58.45 88.37 7.11
CA GLU A 53 57.04 88.55 7.49
C GLU A 53 56.73 88.00 8.89
N LEU A 54 57.58 87.08 9.39
CA LEU A 54 57.44 86.44 10.68
C LEU A 54 58.71 86.62 11.53
N ALA A 55 58.56 87.07 12.77
CA ALA A 55 59.69 87.16 13.70
C ALA A 55 60.17 85.75 14.11
N GLU A 56 61.45 85.62 14.42
CA GLU A 56 62.07 84.32 14.74
C GLU A 56 61.47 83.66 15.99
N GLN A 57 61.07 84.46 16.98
CA GLN A 57 60.38 83.97 18.18
C GLN A 57 58.97 83.43 17.87
N ASP A 58 58.24 84.09 16.96
CA ASP A 58 56.91 83.66 16.55
C ASP A 58 56.97 82.36 15.73
N PHE A 59 58.02 82.21 14.90
CA PHE A 59 58.29 80.97 14.16
C PHE A 59 58.48 79.77 15.11
N ASP A 60 59.34 79.92 16.12
CA ASP A 60 59.65 78.84 17.05
C ASP A 60 58.42 78.38 17.84
N SER A 61 57.56 79.32 18.25
CA SER A 61 56.31 79.00 18.94
C SER A 61 55.32 78.25 18.04
N ALA A 62 55.12 78.73 16.80
CA ALA A 62 54.23 78.09 15.83
C ALA A 62 54.73 76.70 15.42
N ALA A 63 56.04 76.52 15.24
CA ALA A 63 56.63 75.23 14.89
C ALA A 63 56.49 74.21 16.03
N GLN A 64 56.63 74.64 17.29
CA GLN A 64 56.41 73.77 18.45
C GLN A 64 54.95 73.35 18.59
N GLU A 65 54.00 74.28 18.39
CA GLU A 65 52.57 73.97 18.43
C GLU A 65 52.21 72.96 17.33
N LEU A 66 52.64 73.21 16.09
CA LEU A 66 52.41 72.29 14.96
C LEU A 66 52.97 70.89 15.25
N LYS A 67 54.17 70.81 15.82
CA LYS A 67 54.80 69.52 16.20
C LYS A 67 54.00 68.80 17.29
N SER A 68 53.50 69.53 18.29
CA SER A 68 52.69 68.96 19.36
C SER A 68 51.36 68.41 18.83
N GLN A 69 50.70 69.12 17.92
CA GLN A 69 49.48 68.68 17.26
C GLN A 69 49.72 67.41 16.43
N PHE A 70 50.84 67.35 15.69
CA PHE A 70 51.21 66.15 14.94
C PHE A 70 51.44 64.93 15.84
N LEU A 71 52.16 65.10 16.95
CA LEU A 71 52.41 64.01 17.90
C LEU A 71 51.12 63.51 18.56
N LEU A 72 50.23 64.42 18.96
CA LEU A 72 48.92 64.08 19.52
C LEU A 72 48.07 63.31 18.51
N GLN A 73 48.06 63.73 17.23
CA GLN A 73 47.37 63.04 16.17
C GLN A 73 47.95 61.64 15.91
N GLN A 74 49.28 61.50 15.91
CA GLN A 74 49.94 60.21 15.74
C GLN A 74 49.61 59.24 16.91
N GLN A 75 49.58 59.76 18.14
CA GLN A 75 49.23 58.99 19.33
C GLN A 75 47.75 58.54 19.30
N GLN A 76 46.83 59.39 18.83
CA GLN A 76 45.42 59.02 18.62
C GLN A 76 45.26 57.91 17.57
N LEU A 77 45.99 57.96 16.45
CA LEU A 77 45.97 56.94 15.41
C LEU A 77 46.52 55.58 15.91
N GLN A 78 47.55 55.61 16.76
CA GLN A 78 48.06 54.38 17.41
C GLN A 78 47.06 53.79 18.41
N GLN A 79 46.31 54.62 19.15
CA GLN A 79 45.29 54.14 20.09
C GLN A 79 44.03 53.58 19.41
N THR A 80 43.66 54.08 18.23
CA THR A 80 42.52 53.59 17.45
C THR A 80 42.84 52.38 16.56
N GLY A 81 44.12 52.06 16.35
CA GLY A 81 44.58 50.96 15.48
C GLY A 81 44.38 49.53 16.02
N ASN A 82 43.87 49.35 17.25
CA ASN A 82 43.74 48.05 17.90
C ASN A 82 42.31 47.46 17.91
N ILE A 83 41.46 47.83 16.95
CA ILE A 83 40.23 47.06 16.70
C ILE A 83 40.62 45.81 15.91
N THR A 84 40.98 44.73 16.61
CA THR A 84 41.18 43.42 15.99
C THR A 84 39.84 42.93 15.45
N THR A 85 39.60 43.13 14.15
CA THR A 85 38.43 42.55 13.49
C THR A 85 38.59 41.03 13.55
N ASN A 86 37.90 40.40 14.49
CA ASN A 86 38.14 39.02 14.87
C ASN A 86 37.59 38.09 13.77
N TRP A 87 38.39 37.85 12.73
CA TRP A 87 37.99 37.12 11.52
C TRP A 87 37.50 35.68 11.77
N ARG A 88 37.74 35.16 12.98
CA ARG A 88 37.20 33.88 13.45
C ARG A 88 35.69 33.92 13.68
N LEU A 89 35.10 35.05 14.07
CA LEU A 89 33.66 35.18 14.35
C LEU A 89 32.78 34.92 13.10
N PRO A 90 33.03 35.55 11.91
CA PRO A 90 32.24 35.24 10.72
C PRO A 90 32.44 33.80 10.23
N LEU A 91 33.63 33.21 10.41
CA LEU A 91 33.89 31.80 10.09
C LEU A 91 33.08 30.84 10.97
N VAL A 92 33.00 31.12 12.27
CA VAL A 92 32.19 30.33 13.22
C VAL A 92 30.70 30.46 12.91
N LEU A 93 30.21 31.68 12.63
CA LEU A 93 28.81 31.90 12.24
C LEU A 93 28.48 31.22 10.90
N PHE A 94 29.41 31.22 9.94
CA PHE A 94 29.24 30.50 8.66
C PHE A 94 29.22 28.97 8.83
N SER A 95 30.11 28.43 9.67
CA SER A 95 30.10 27.00 9.99
C SER A 95 28.81 26.59 10.71
N PHE A 96 28.38 27.40 11.68
CA PHE A 96 27.17 27.17 12.46
C PHE A 96 25.90 27.22 11.59
N THR A 97 25.82 28.20 10.67
CA THR A 97 24.73 28.24 9.68
C THR A 97 24.72 27.00 8.83
N LEU A 98 25.84 26.61 8.23
CA LEU A 98 25.92 25.44 7.36
C LEU A 98 25.50 24.15 8.09
N LEU A 99 25.87 24.01 9.37
CA LEU A 99 25.45 22.89 10.20
C LEU A 99 23.94 22.90 10.49
N ILE A 100 23.35 24.06 10.79
CA ILE A 100 21.90 24.20 10.95
C ILE A 100 21.18 23.85 9.64
N VAL A 101 21.65 24.34 8.50
CA VAL A 101 21.06 24.01 7.19
C VAL A 101 21.11 22.51 6.93
N ALA A 102 22.26 21.87 7.18
CA ALA A 102 22.41 20.42 7.02
C ALA A 102 21.46 19.63 7.93
N ALA A 103 21.32 20.04 9.20
CA ALA A 103 20.42 19.39 10.15
C ALA A 103 18.93 19.56 9.77
N VAL A 104 18.54 20.76 9.33
CA VAL A 104 17.17 21.03 8.85
C VAL A 104 16.89 20.23 7.56
N TYR A 105 17.83 20.18 6.62
CA TYR A 105 17.68 19.39 5.40
C TYR A 105 17.66 17.88 5.69
N ALA A 106 18.44 17.39 6.65
CA ALA A 106 18.40 15.97 7.04
C ALA A 106 17.10 15.57 7.76
N SER A 107 16.48 16.50 8.49
CA SER A 107 15.21 16.23 9.20
C SER A 107 13.98 16.45 8.34
N SER A 108 13.98 17.48 7.49
CA SER A 108 12.84 17.89 6.66
C SER A 108 12.96 17.49 5.20
N GLY A 109 14.13 17.01 4.78
CA GLY A 109 14.39 16.66 3.39
C GLY A 109 13.68 15.36 3.01
N HIS A 110 13.02 15.39 1.86
CA HIS A 110 12.38 14.23 1.25
C HIS A 110 13.40 13.24 0.63
N TYR A 111 14.68 13.29 1.03
CA TYR A 111 15.73 12.42 0.49
C TYR A 111 15.40 10.93 0.72
N ARG A 112 14.76 10.60 1.86
CA ARG A 112 14.29 9.24 2.14
C ARG A 112 13.20 8.80 1.18
N GLN A 113 12.25 9.68 0.86
CA GLN A 113 11.18 9.38 -0.09
C GLN A 113 11.73 9.20 -1.50
N LEU A 114 12.71 10.01 -1.89
CA LEU A 114 13.41 9.86 -3.17
C LEU A 114 14.12 8.50 -3.24
N GLN A 115 14.82 8.11 -2.18
CA GLN A 115 15.48 6.80 -2.11
C GLN A 115 14.47 5.65 -2.16
N GLN A 116 13.35 5.75 -1.45
CA GLN A 116 12.27 4.76 -1.48
C GLN A 116 11.62 4.64 -2.86
N TRP A 117 11.34 5.77 -3.52
CA TRP A 117 10.82 5.80 -4.89
C TRP A 117 11.80 5.16 -5.88
N GLN A 118 13.09 5.47 -5.77
CA GLN A 118 14.11 4.89 -6.64
C GLN A 118 14.26 3.38 -6.40
N HIS A 119 14.22 2.95 -5.15
CA HIS A 119 14.19 1.53 -4.79
C HIS A 119 12.94 0.84 -5.35
N ALA A 120 11.79 1.51 -5.33
CA ALA A 120 10.54 0.98 -5.85
C ALA A 120 10.56 0.82 -7.38
N GLN A 121 11.21 1.74 -8.10
CA GLN A 121 11.42 1.60 -9.54
C GLN A 121 12.34 0.43 -9.89
N GLN A 122 13.41 0.22 -9.12
CA GLN A 122 14.35 -0.86 -9.35
C GLN A 122 13.75 -2.25 -9.07
N ASN A 123 12.85 -2.33 -8.08
CA ASN A 123 12.22 -3.58 -7.64
C ASN A 123 10.76 -3.71 -8.09
N LEU A 124 10.40 -3.06 -9.21
CA LEU A 124 9.03 -3.04 -9.72
C LEU A 124 8.50 -4.46 -10.01
N SER A 125 9.35 -5.35 -10.55
CA SER A 125 9.00 -6.75 -10.82
C SER A 125 8.64 -7.51 -9.54
N GLN A 126 9.43 -7.34 -8.48
CA GLN A 126 9.20 -7.99 -7.19
C GLN A 126 7.87 -7.55 -6.56
N TYR A 127 7.53 -6.25 -6.65
CA TYR A 127 6.23 -5.77 -6.20
C TYR A 127 5.08 -6.34 -7.04
N GLY A 128 5.28 -6.46 -8.36
CA GLY A 128 4.32 -7.12 -9.24
C GLY A 128 4.09 -8.59 -8.89
N GLU A 129 5.15 -9.35 -8.61
CA GLU A 129 5.07 -10.76 -8.21
C GLU A 129 4.34 -10.94 -6.88
N ARG A 130 4.70 -10.15 -5.86
CA ARG A 130 4.01 -10.15 -4.56
C ARG A 130 2.52 -9.79 -4.71
N ALA A 131 2.21 -8.79 -5.53
CA ALA A 131 0.83 -8.31 -5.74
C ALA A 131 -0.04 -9.24 -6.60
N LEU A 132 0.53 -9.93 -7.59
CA LEU A 132 -0.21 -10.76 -8.54
C LEU A 132 -0.25 -12.24 -8.16
N LEU A 133 0.86 -12.76 -7.65
CA LEU A 133 1.05 -14.19 -7.43
C LEU A 133 0.86 -14.59 -5.97
N ASN A 134 0.58 -13.63 -5.07
CA ASN A 134 0.51 -13.81 -3.62
C ASN A 134 1.75 -14.55 -3.07
N GLN A 135 2.92 -14.28 -3.69
CA GLN A 135 4.18 -14.90 -3.30
C GLN A 135 4.88 -14.04 -2.25
N GLY A 136 5.04 -14.57 -1.05
CA GLY A 136 5.71 -13.89 0.06
C GLY A 136 4.77 -12.98 0.87
N GLU A 137 5.37 -12.04 1.60
CA GLU A 137 4.62 -11.15 2.48
C GLU A 137 3.75 -10.16 1.67
N PRO A 138 2.49 -9.91 2.09
CA PRO A 138 1.63 -8.88 1.50
C PRO A 138 2.32 -7.51 1.47
N LEU A 139 2.01 -6.70 0.48
CA LEU A 139 2.51 -5.33 0.42
C LEU A 139 1.87 -4.50 1.54
N SER A 140 2.70 -3.78 2.28
CA SER A 140 2.20 -2.75 3.21
C SER A 140 1.59 -1.57 2.44
N ASP A 141 0.70 -0.81 3.07
CA ASP A 141 0.05 0.36 2.43
C ASP A 141 1.07 1.34 1.83
N GLN A 142 2.20 1.55 2.50
CA GLN A 142 3.28 2.39 2.01
C GLN A 142 3.97 1.80 0.77
N GLU A 143 4.19 0.48 0.74
CA GLU A 143 4.73 -0.20 -0.45
C GLU A 143 3.75 -0.16 -1.61
N VAL A 144 2.44 -0.29 -1.36
CA VAL A 144 1.39 -0.19 -2.39
C VAL A 144 1.41 1.19 -3.05
N GLU A 145 1.51 2.27 -2.26
CA GLU A 145 1.61 3.63 -2.82
C GLU A 145 2.92 3.85 -3.59
N LEU A 146 4.05 3.36 -3.07
CA LEU A 146 5.34 3.42 -3.76
C LEU A 146 5.31 2.64 -5.08
N PHE A 147 4.65 1.48 -5.09
CA PHE A 147 4.48 0.66 -6.27
C PHE A 147 3.61 1.36 -7.32
N ALA A 148 2.48 1.95 -6.91
CA ALA A 148 1.65 2.76 -7.80
C ALA A 148 2.41 3.96 -8.38
N LEU A 149 3.21 4.65 -7.55
CA LEU A 149 4.04 5.77 -8.00
C LEU A 149 5.12 5.32 -9.01
N ALA A 150 5.77 4.19 -8.74
CA ALA A 150 6.76 3.60 -9.64
C ALA A 150 6.12 3.19 -10.99
N LEU A 151 4.94 2.55 -10.97
CA LEU A 151 4.19 2.21 -12.18
C LEU A 151 3.81 3.45 -13.00
N ARG A 152 3.28 4.51 -12.35
CA ARG A 152 2.94 5.77 -13.03
C ARG A 152 4.18 6.43 -13.65
N THR A 153 5.31 6.37 -12.96
CA THR A 153 6.55 6.94 -13.49
C THR A 153 7.05 6.14 -14.70
N ARG A 154 6.96 4.81 -14.65
CA ARG A 154 7.29 3.95 -15.78
C ARG A 154 6.43 4.26 -16.98
N LEU A 155 5.12 4.35 -16.81
CA LEU A 155 4.19 4.72 -17.89
C LEU A 155 4.50 6.10 -18.48
N ALA A 156 4.91 7.06 -17.64
CA ALA A 156 5.30 8.39 -18.11
C ALA A 156 6.61 8.41 -18.92
N ASN A 157 7.56 7.52 -18.62
CA ASN A 157 8.88 7.50 -19.24
C ASN A 157 9.00 6.53 -20.42
N GLU A 158 8.41 5.34 -20.30
CA GLU A 158 8.52 4.23 -21.26
C GLU A 158 7.30 4.14 -22.20
N GLY A 159 6.19 4.81 -21.85
CA GLY A 159 4.94 4.77 -22.61
C GLY A 159 3.92 3.78 -22.05
N ASP A 160 2.80 3.66 -22.76
CA ASP A 160 1.64 2.88 -22.34
C ASP A 160 1.90 1.37 -22.31
N ASP A 161 1.59 0.73 -21.17
CA ASP A 161 1.69 -0.73 -20.95
C ASP A 161 0.39 -1.25 -20.32
N ALA A 162 -0.24 -2.23 -20.98
CA ALA A 162 -1.51 -2.81 -20.55
C ALA A 162 -1.44 -3.47 -19.17
N VAL A 163 -0.33 -4.14 -18.85
CA VAL A 163 -0.15 -4.81 -17.57
C VAL A 163 0.05 -3.77 -16.46
N ALA A 164 0.84 -2.72 -16.73
CA ALA A 164 1.03 -1.64 -15.77
C ALA A 164 -0.27 -0.88 -15.47
N TRP A 165 -1.08 -0.58 -16.50
CA TRP A 165 -2.41 0.01 -16.33
C TRP A 165 -3.37 -0.90 -15.57
N MET A 166 -3.38 -2.21 -15.85
CA MET A 166 -4.18 -3.19 -15.11
C MET A 166 -3.79 -3.24 -13.62
N LEU A 167 -2.49 -3.23 -13.32
CA LEU A 167 -1.98 -3.24 -11.95
C LEU A 167 -2.36 -1.96 -11.21
N LEU A 168 -2.22 -0.79 -11.85
CA LEU A 168 -2.69 0.47 -11.28
C LEU A 168 -4.19 0.43 -10.99
N GLY A 169 -4.98 -0.15 -11.91
CA GLY A 169 -6.42 -0.34 -11.70
C GLY A 169 -6.71 -1.15 -10.44
N ARG A 170 -6.04 -2.29 -10.27
CA ARG A 170 -6.20 -3.15 -9.08
C ARG A 170 -5.80 -2.45 -7.79
N ILE A 171 -4.69 -1.70 -7.80
CA ILE A 171 -4.24 -0.93 -6.64
C ILE A 171 -5.27 0.16 -6.27
N ARG A 172 -5.78 0.90 -7.26
CA ARG A 172 -6.78 1.94 -6.99
C ARG A 172 -8.10 1.34 -6.51
N MET A 173 -8.47 0.16 -7.01
CA MET A 173 -9.64 -0.58 -6.55
C MET A 173 -9.49 -1.02 -5.08
N SER A 174 -8.33 -1.56 -4.69
CA SER A 174 -8.09 -1.96 -3.28
C SER A 174 -8.05 -0.77 -2.32
N GLN A 175 -7.77 0.43 -2.83
CA GLN A 175 -7.80 1.68 -2.05
C GLN A 175 -9.20 2.32 -2.00
N GLY A 176 -10.21 1.73 -2.66
CA GLY A 176 -11.56 2.28 -2.73
C GLY A 176 -11.72 3.45 -3.70
N VAL A 177 -10.70 3.77 -4.50
CA VAL A 177 -10.73 4.87 -5.48
C VAL A 177 -11.22 4.34 -6.83
N LEU A 178 -12.50 3.96 -6.88
CA LEU A 178 -13.10 3.18 -7.97
C LEU A 178 -13.03 3.88 -9.33
N GLU A 179 -13.28 5.18 -9.41
CA GLU A 179 -13.22 5.93 -10.68
C GLU A 179 -11.83 5.87 -11.32
N GLN A 180 -10.77 6.00 -10.51
CA GLN A 180 -9.39 5.89 -10.99
C GLN A 180 -9.06 4.46 -11.41
N ALA A 181 -9.63 3.46 -10.72
CA ALA A 181 -9.48 2.07 -11.09
C ALA A 181 -10.09 1.78 -12.46
N VAL A 182 -11.33 2.20 -12.68
CA VAL A 182 -12.06 2.09 -13.95
C VAL A 182 -11.28 2.76 -15.08
N ALA A 183 -10.80 4.00 -14.88
CA ALA A 183 -10.01 4.71 -15.89
C ALA A 183 -8.70 3.98 -16.26
N ALA A 184 -8.00 3.40 -15.28
CA ALA A 184 -6.80 2.63 -15.53
C ALA A 184 -7.10 1.33 -16.28
N PHE A 185 -8.18 0.62 -15.93
CA PHE A 185 -8.61 -0.57 -16.66
C PHE A 185 -9.04 -0.27 -18.09
N GLU A 186 -9.70 0.86 -18.35
CA GLU A 186 -10.02 1.31 -19.71
C GLU A 186 -8.77 1.53 -20.55
N LYS A 187 -7.73 2.17 -19.98
CA LYS A 187 -6.44 2.33 -20.66
C LYS A 187 -5.81 0.99 -21.00
N ALA A 188 -5.85 0.03 -20.07
CA ALA A 188 -5.37 -1.33 -20.34
C ALA A 188 -6.20 -2.03 -21.44
N LEU A 189 -7.52 -1.83 -21.47
CA LEU A 189 -8.43 -2.44 -22.46
C LEU A 189 -8.29 -1.81 -23.85
N GLN A 190 -7.88 -0.54 -23.94
CA GLN A 190 -7.52 0.08 -25.23
C GLN A 190 -6.34 -0.63 -25.89
N LEU A 191 -5.39 -1.14 -25.09
CA LEU A 191 -4.21 -1.85 -25.57
C LEU A 191 -4.48 -3.36 -25.77
N THR A 192 -5.25 -3.97 -24.87
CA THR A 192 -5.55 -5.42 -24.88
C THR A 192 -7.05 -5.68 -24.67
N PRO A 193 -7.90 -5.49 -25.70
CA PRO A 193 -9.36 -5.49 -25.54
C PRO A 193 -9.99 -6.82 -25.10
N GLU A 194 -9.32 -7.94 -25.38
CA GLU A 194 -9.84 -9.30 -25.23
C GLU A 194 -9.20 -10.07 -24.07
N ARG A 195 -8.36 -9.41 -23.24
CA ARG A 195 -7.67 -10.09 -22.14
C ARG A 195 -8.66 -10.40 -21.01
N VAL A 196 -9.03 -11.67 -20.86
CA VAL A 196 -10.06 -12.14 -19.89
C VAL A 196 -9.83 -11.62 -18.46
N PRO A 197 -8.64 -11.77 -17.83
CA PRO A 197 -8.42 -11.26 -16.48
C PRO A 197 -8.66 -9.75 -16.32
N LEU A 198 -8.43 -8.98 -17.38
CA LEU A 198 -8.63 -7.54 -17.38
C LEU A 198 -10.11 -7.18 -17.52
N LEU A 199 -10.85 -7.87 -18.40
CA LEU A 199 -12.31 -7.72 -18.52
C LEU A 199 -13.03 -8.03 -17.20
N LEU A 200 -12.59 -9.10 -16.50
CA LEU A 200 -13.14 -9.47 -15.19
C LEU A 200 -12.83 -8.42 -14.11
N SER A 201 -11.58 -7.97 -14.00
CA SER A 201 -11.21 -6.90 -13.04
C SER A 201 -11.93 -5.58 -13.34
N TYR A 202 -12.11 -5.24 -14.62
CA TYR A 202 -12.87 -4.08 -15.04
C TYR A 202 -14.35 -4.18 -14.66
N ALA A 203 -14.99 -5.32 -14.94
CA ALA A 203 -16.37 -5.57 -14.55
C ALA A 203 -16.56 -5.49 -13.03
N GLN A 204 -15.63 -6.04 -12.25
CA GLN A 204 -15.68 -5.97 -10.79
C GLN A 204 -15.60 -4.53 -10.27
N ALA A 205 -14.71 -3.71 -10.81
CA ALA A 205 -14.61 -2.29 -10.43
C ALA A 205 -15.89 -1.50 -10.76
N LEU A 206 -16.53 -1.81 -11.89
CA LEU A 206 -17.80 -1.20 -12.28
C LEU A 206 -18.97 -1.64 -11.40
N ILE A 207 -19.03 -2.91 -11.01
CA ILE A 207 -20.05 -3.40 -10.07
C ILE A 207 -19.93 -2.68 -8.73
N LEU A 208 -18.70 -2.48 -8.23
CA LEU A 208 -18.46 -1.72 -7.00
C LEU A 208 -18.88 -0.25 -7.10
N LEU A 209 -18.87 0.34 -8.30
CA LEU A 209 -19.34 1.71 -8.51
C LEU A 209 -20.88 1.80 -8.43
N GLY A 210 -21.57 0.75 -8.89
CA GLY A 210 -22.97 0.47 -8.60
C GLY A 210 -24.01 1.30 -9.36
N ASP A 211 -23.61 2.30 -10.15
CA ASP A 211 -24.54 3.05 -10.99
C ASP A 211 -24.99 2.26 -12.23
N ASP A 212 -26.16 2.63 -12.78
CA ASP A 212 -26.79 1.92 -13.89
C ASP A 212 -25.91 1.81 -15.15
N ASP A 213 -25.16 2.86 -15.49
CA ASP A 213 -24.24 2.83 -16.64
C ASP A 213 -23.09 1.86 -16.39
N SER A 214 -22.51 1.92 -15.19
CA SER A 214 -21.44 1.01 -14.79
C SER A 214 -21.88 -0.45 -14.79
N LEU A 215 -23.06 -0.77 -14.25
CA LEU A 215 -23.61 -2.12 -14.29
C LEU A 215 -23.91 -2.59 -15.73
N ALA A 216 -24.34 -1.69 -16.62
CA ALA A 216 -24.51 -2.00 -18.04
C ALA A 216 -23.16 -2.29 -18.74
N ARG A 217 -22.12 -1.52 -18.41
CA ARG A 217 -20.75 -1.71 -18.93
C ARG A 217 -20.11 -2.99 -18.40
N ALA A 218 -20.33 -3.31 -17.12
CA ALA A 218 -19.88 -4.54 -16.49
C ALA A 218 -20.51 -5.75 -17.20
N GLY A 219 -21.83 -5.70 -17.45
CA GLY A 219 -22.53 -6.74 -18.20
C GLY A 219 -21.95 -6.97 -19.59
N ARG A 220 -21.60 -5.89 -20.31
CA ARG A 220 -20.93 -6.02 -21.63
C ARG A 220 -19.55 -6.67 -21.53
N ALA A 221 -18.76 -6.34 -20.51
CA ALA A 221 -17.44 -6.94 -20.29
C ALA A 221 -17.55 -8.44 -19.96
N VAL A 222 -18.47 -8.80 -19.06
CA VAL A 222 -18.75 -10.20 -18.69
C VAL A 222 -19.27 -11.00 -19.89
N ALA A 223 -20.19 -10.42 -20.68
CA ALA A 223 -20.71 -11.07 -21.88
C ALA A 223 -19.62 -11.38 -22.92
N ARG A 224 -18.60 -10.52 -23.07
CA ARG A 224 -17.45 -10.82 -23.93
C ARG A 224 -16.68 -12.04 -23.45
N VAL A 225 -16.49 -12.19 -22.14
CA VAL A 225 -15.82 -13.38 -21.57
C VAL A 225 -16.67 -14.62 -21.84
N LEU A 226 -17.96 -14.60 -21.47
CA LEU A 226 -18.87 -15.74 -21.64
C LEU A 226 -19.09 -16.15 -23.10
N SER A 227 -18.99 -15.21 -24.05
CA SER A 227 -19.09 -15.52 -25.48
C SER A 227 -17.94 -16.39 -26.01
N ARG A 228 -16.80 -16.39 -25.32
CA ARG A 228 -15.61 -17.19 -25.66
C ARG A 228 -15.51 -18.44 -24.78
N ASP A 229 -15.85 -18.29 -23.51
CA ASP A 229 -15.77 -19.32 -22.49
C ASP A 229 -17.05 -19.28 -21.65
N ALA A 230 -18.05 -20.06 -22.08
CA ALA A 230 -19.36 -20.11 -21.43
C ALA A 230 -19.33 -20.77 -20.04
N GLU A 231 -18.26 -21.49 -19.72
CA GLU A 231 -18.05 -22.20 -18.45
C GLU A 231 -17.12 -21.42 -17.51
N ASN A 232 -16.82 -20.16 -17.83
CA ASN A 232 -15.99 -19.32 -16.98
C ASN A 232 -16.70 -18.99 -15.66
N THR A 233 -16.35 -19.69 -14.59
CA THR A 233 -16.99 -19.56 -13.27
C THR A 233 -16.89 -18.14 -12.69
N ASP A 234 -15.79 -17.42 -12.91
CA ASP A 234 -15.65 -16.02 -12.48
C ASP A 234 -16.60 -15.09 -13.24
N ALA A 235 -16.74 -15.28 -14.55
CA ALA A 235 -17.67 -14.50 -15.35
C ALA A 235 -19.14 -14.81 -14.98
N LEU A 236 -19.49 -16.08 -14.75
CA LEU A 236 -20.82 -16.49 -14.27
C LEU A 236 -21.15 -15.88 -12.90
N SER A 237 -20.17 -15.85 -12.00
CA SER A 237 -20.31 -15.20 -10.68
C SER A 237 -20.57 -13.70 -10.81
N LEU A 238 -19.82 -13.00 -11.66
CA LEU A 238 -20.03 -11.58 -11.91
C LEU A 238 -21.36 -11.30 -12.64
N MET A 239 -21.78 -12.16 -13.58
CA MET A 239 -23.07 -12.06 -14.25
C MET A 239 -24.21 -12.09 -13.23
N ALA A 240 -24.19 -13.08 -12.33
CA ALA A 240 -25.20 -13.22 -11.30
C ALA A 240 -25.23 -12.01 -10.35
N LEU A 241 -24.04 -11.48 -9.99
CA LEU A 241 -23.94 -10.28 -9.17
C LEU A 241 -24.49 -9.04 -9.89
N ILE A 242 -24.19 -8.84 -11.17
CA ILE A 242 -24.72 -7.72 -11.96
C ILE A 242 -26.25 -7.79 -12.04
N ALA A 243 -26.81 -8.97 -12.28
CA ALA A 243 -28.26 -9.17 -12.32
C ALA A 243 -28.90 -8.86 -10.96
N TYR A 244 -28.28 -9.31 -9.88
CA TYR A 244 -28.74 -9.04 -8.51
C TYR A 244 -28.72 -7.54 -8.18
N GLU A 245 -27.62 -6.83 -8.47
CA GLU A 245 -27.52 -5.38 -8.23
C GLU A 245 -28.55 -4.59 -9.08
N LYS A 246 -28.92 -5.09 -10.26
CA LYS A 246 -30.00 -4.51 -11.08
C LYS A 246 -31.41 -4.86 -10.61
N GLY A 247 -31.54 -5.74 -9.62
CA GLY A 247 -32.84 -6.25 -9.15
C GLY A 247 -33.47 -7.31 -10.04
N ASP A 248 -32.77 -7.83 -11.06
CA ASP A 248 -33.23 -8.97 -11.85
C ASP A 248 -32.91 -10.28 -11.11
N LEU A 249 -33.75 -10.58 -10.12
CA LEU A 249 -33.59 -11.75 -9.26
C LEU A 249 -33.71 -13.07 -10.05
N THR A 250 -34.47 -13.06 -11.16
CA THR A 250 -34.63 -14.23 -12.03
C THR A 250 -33.35 -14.56 -12.78
N GLU A 251 -32.73 -13.56 -13.42
CA GLU A 251 -31.46 -13.74 -14.12
C GLU A 251 -30.35 -14.08 -13.12
N ALA A 252 -30.30 -13.41 -11.96
CA ALA A 252 -29.33 -13.67 -10.90
C ALA A 252 -29.39 -15.12 -10.42
N ALA A 253 -30.60 -15.62 -10.12
CA ALA A 253 -30.77 -16.98 -9.64
C ALA A 253 -30.38 -18.01 -10.72
N SER A 254 -30.73 -17.78 -11.99
CA SER A 254 -30.33 -18.67 -13.08
C SER A 254 -28.81 -18.78 -13.24
N ALA A 255 -28.10 -17.65 -13.15
CA ALA A 255 -26.65 -17.61 -13.26
C ALA A 255 -25.96 -18.28 -12.06
N TRP A 256 -26.49 -18.08 -10.84
CA TRP A 256 -26.02 -18.77 -9.64
C TRP A 256 -26.25 -20.29 -9.68
N GLN A 257 -27.38 -20.76 -10.22
CA GLN A 257 -27.62 -22.20 -10.40
C GLN A 257 -26.66 -22.83 -11.42
N ILE A 258 -26.34 -22.12 -12.51
CA ILE A 258 -25.31 -22.58 -13.47
C ILE A 258 -23.94 -22.64 -12.76
N LEU A 259 -23.60 -21.61 -11.99
CA LEU A 259 -22.34 -21.53 -11.25
C LEU A 259 -22.19 -22.69 -10.24
N LEU A 260 -23.23 -23.01 -9.46
CA LEU A 260 -23.18 -24.10 -8.47
C LEU A 260 -22.95 -25.47 -9.09
N ARG A 261 -23.40 -25.70 -10.34
CA ARG A 261 -23.14 -26.97 -11.05
C ARG A 261 -21.67 -27.15 -11.44
N GLN A 262 -20.90 -26.06 -11.49
CA GLN A 262 -19.50 -26.06 -11.91
C GLN A 262 -18.53 -25.84 -10.75
N LEU A 263 -18.98 -25.26 -9.65
CA LEU A 263 -18.15 -25.00 -8.48
C LEU A 263 -17.93 -26.27 -7.64
N PRO A 264 -16.67 -26.56 -7.26
CA PRO A 264 -16.38 -27.50 -6.19
C PRO A 264 -17.06 -27.08 -4.87
N THR A 265 -17.50 -28.06 -4.08
CA THR A 265 -18.20 -27.80 -2.80
C THR A 265 -17.29 -27.26 -1.70
N ASP A 266 -15.97 -27.35 -1.86
CA ASP A 266 -14.97 -26.75 -0.98
C ASP A 266 -14.62 -25.29 -1.35
N ASP A 267 -15.10 -24.78 -2.49
CA ASP A 267 -14.95 -23.37 -2.86
C ASP A 267 -15.79 -22.50 -1.89
N PRO A 268 -15.20 -21.48 -1.24
CA PRO A 268 -15.93 -20.59 -0.34
C PRO A 268 -17.16 -19.93 -0.97
N ARG A 269 -17.16 -19.74 -2.30
CA ARG A 269 -18.28 -19.17 -3.05
C ARG A 269 -19.49 -20.11 -3.09
N TYR A 270 -19.29 -21.43 -2.99
CA TYR A 270 -20.38 -22.41 -3.06
C TYR A 270 -21.43 -22.16 -1.97
N ALA A 271 -20.98 -22.10 -0.70
CA ALA A 271 -21.86 -21.84 0.44
C ALA A 271 -22.53 -20.45 0.35
N ALA A 272 -21.78 -19.41 -0.06
CA ALA A 272 -22.32 -18.07 -0.21
C ALA A 272 -23.41 -17.99 -1.28
N VAL A 273 -23.25 -18.69 -2.40
CA VAL A 273 -24.24 -18.74 -3.49
C VAL A 273 -25.48 -19.54 -3.06
N GLN A 274 -25.31 -20.65 -2.36
CA GLN A 274 -26.44 -21.41 -1.80
C GLN A 274 -27.28 -20.56 -0.85
N GLN A 275 -26.63 -19.81 0.06
CA GLN A 275 -27.34 -18.93 0.98
C GLN A 275 -28.17 -17.87 0.22
N ARG A 276 -27.60 -17.23 -0.81
CA ARG A 276 -28.32 -16.24 -1.61
C ARG A 276 -29.52 -16.83 -2.34
N LEU A 277 -29.40 -18.04 -2.89
CA LEU A 277 -30.52 -18.70 -3.55
C LEU A 277 -31.62 -19.08 -2.55
N ALA A 278 -31.25 -19.51 -1.35
CA ALA A 278 -32.20 -19.78 -0.26
C ALA A 278 -32.94 -18.50 0.19
N GLU A 279 -32.25 -17.36 0.29
CA GLU A 279 -32.86 -16.05 0.59
C GLU A 279 -33.90 -15.64 -0.47
N LEU A 280 -33.69 -16.04 -1.72
CA LEU A 280 -34.65 -15.83 -2.82
C LEU A 280 -35.79 -16.85 -2.85
N ASN A 281 -35.88 -17.75 -1.86
CA ASN A 281 -36.79 -18.90 -1.84
C ASN A 281 -36.69 -19.77 -3.11
N ILE A 282 -35.52 -19.79 -3.75
CA ILE A 282 -35.24 -20.68 -4.86
C ILE A 282 -34.66 -21.94 -4.24
N ASP A 283 -35.47 -22.99 -4.18
CA ASP A 283 -35.03 -24.28 -3.68
C ASP A 283 -34.05 -24.89 -4.69
N VAL A 284 -32.77 -24.79 -4.38
CA VAL A 284 -31.71 -25.38 -5.21
C VAL A 284 -31.63 -26.84 -4.81
N MET A 285 -32.52 -27.66 -5.34
CA MET A 285 -32.33 -29.11 -5.23
C MET A 285 -31.10 -29.47 -6.07
N PRO A 286 -30.00 -29.92 -5.45
CA PRO A 286 -28.90 -30.48 -6.23
C PRO A 286 -29.44 -31.66 -7.04
N GLU A 287 -29.13 -31.72 -8.33
CA GLU A 287 -29.53 -32.87 -9.15
C GLU A 287 -28.79 -34.12 -8.64
N GLY A 288 -29.55 -35.20 -8.38
CA GLY A 288 -29.03 -36.50 -7.92
C GLY A 288 -29.48 -36.91 -6.51
N ARG A 289 -28.96 -38.05 -6.04
CA ARG A 289 -29.12 -38.55 -4.67
C ARG A 289 -28.39 -37.65 -3.67
N GLN A 290 -29.06 -37.32 -2.58
CA GLN A 290 -28.56 -36.44 -1.53
C GLN A 290 -28.90 -36.97 -0.14
N ILE A 291 -28.04 -36.65 0.83
CA ILE A 291 -28.22 -37.00 2.23
C ILE A 291 -28.07 -35.75 3.10
N SER A 292 -29.19 -35.28 3.64
CA SER A 292 -29.22 -34.22 4.66
C SER A 292 -28.83 -34.79 6.02
N VAL A 293 -27.82 -34.20 6.64
CA VAL A 293 -27.25 -34.64 7.91
C VAL A 293 -27.40 -33.51 8.93
N THR A 294 -28.16 -33.79 9.99
CA THR A 294 -28.19 -32.94 11.19
C THR A 294 -27.17 -33.48 12.18
N LEU A 295 -26.02 -32.82 12.27
CA LEU A 295 -24.92 -33.21 13.15
C LEU A 295 -24.87 -32.33 14.40
N TYR A 296 -24.94 -32.93 15.58
CA TYR A 296 -24.61 -32.27 16.84
C TYR A 296 -23.18 -32.62 17.26
N VAL A 297 -22.35 -31.61 17.46
CA VAL A 297 -21.00 -31.76 18.02
C VAL A 297 -20.96 -31.17 19.42
N ASP A 298 -20.53 -31.96 20.41
CA ASP A 298 -20.37 -31.49 21.78
C ASP A 298 -19.41 -30.28 21.84
N PRO A 299 -19.84 -29.12 22.38
CA PRO A 299 -18.98 -27.95 22.52
C PRO A 299 -17.68 -28.21 23.30
N ALA A 300 -17.67 -29.15 24.25
CA ALA A 300 -16.46 -29.52 24.99
C ALA A 300 -15.43 -30.23 24.09
N LEU A 301 -15.92 -31.06 23.16
CA LEU A 301 -15.08 -31.76 22.19
C LEU A 301 -14.41 -30.78 21.20
N ALA A 302 -15.18 -29.79 20.73
CA ALA A 302 -14.69 -28.73 19.85
C ALA A 302 -13.66 -27.84 20.55
N GLN A 303 -13.91 -27.45 21.81
CA GLN A 303 -12.97 -26.63 22.60
C GLN A 303 -11.65 -27.35 22.89
N ALA A 304 -11.68 -28.65 23.15
CA ALA A 304 -10.48 -29.43 23.39
C ALA A 304 -9.59 -29.61 22.13
N ASN A 305 -10.18 -29.49 20.93
CA ASN A 305 -9.53 -29.80 19.67
C ASN A 305 -9.68 -28.69 18.62
N PRO A 306 -9.13 -27.48 18.86
CA PRO A 306 -9.37 -26.30 18.00
C PRO A 306 -8.79 -26.44 16.58
N ASN A 307 -7.82 -27.33 16.37
CA ASN A 307 -7.19 -27.58 15.07
C ASN A 307 -7.69 -28.85 14.37
N ALA A 308 -8.70 -29.53 14.94
CA ALA A 308 -9.26 -30.74 14.34
C ALA A 308 -10.14 -30.42 13.13
N SER A 309 -10.17 -31.35 12.18
CA SER A 309 -11.11 -31.31 11.05
C SER A 309 -12.19 -32.36 11.25
N LEU A 310 -13.43 -32.02 10.91
CA LEU A 310 -14.53 -32.95 10.79
C LEU A 310 -14.60 -33.46 9.34
N PHE A 311 -14.60 -34.79 9.20
CA PHE A 311 -14.88 -35.49 7.95
C PHE A 311 -16.27 -36.12 8.04
N LEU A 312 -17.20 -35.59 7.27
CA LEU A 312 -18.50 -36.20 7.05
C LEU A 312 -18.46 -36.95 5.72
N PHE A 313 -18.71 -38.25 5.74
CA PHE A 313 -18.69 -39.05 4.52
C PHE A 313 -19.73 -40.16 4.50
N ALA A 314 -20.17 -40.53 3.30
CA ALA A 314 -21.05 -41.68 3.08
C ALA A 314 -20.25 -42.82 2.46
N LYS A 315 -20.45 -44.05 2.93
CA LYS A 315 -19.88 -45.27 2.33
C LYS A 315 -20.99 -46.24 1.94
N ALA A 316 -20.75 -47.06 0.92
CA ALA A 316 -21.64 -48.16 0.57
C ALA A 316 -21.63 -49.24 1.68
N VAL A 317 -22.78 -49.84 1.96
CA VAL A 317 -22.87 -50.99 2.89
C VAL A 317 -22.40 -52.28 2.23
N GLU A 318 -22.62 -52.39 0.92
CA GLU A 318 -22.23 -53.52 0.09
C GLU A 318 -21.21 -53.01 -0.96
N GLY A 319 -19.99 -53.56 -0.98
CA GLY A 319 -18.93 -53.13 -1.91
C GLY A 319 -17.63 -52.72 -1.22
N ALA A 320 -16.75 -52.03 -1.95
CA ALA A 320 -15.47 -51.56 -1.42
C ALA A 320 -15.68 -50.45 -0.38
N ALA A 321 -14.85 -50.44 0.67
CA ALA A 321 -14.96 -49.53 1.82
C ALA A 321 -14.55 -48.06 1.53
N LEU A 322 -14.55 -47.65 0.27
CA LEU A 322 -14.21 -46.29 -0.14
C LEU A 322 -15.41 -45.36 0.08
N PRO A 323 -15.17 -44.10 0.49
CA PRO A 323 -16.25 -43.13 0.64
C PRO A 323 -16.76 -42.65 -0.73
N LEU A 324 -18.09 -42.58 -0.86
CA LEU A 324 -18.82 -42.17 -2.06
C LEU A 324 -19.04 -40.66 -2.14
N ALA A 325 -19.11 -40.00 -0.99
CA ALA A 325 -19.21 -38.56 -0.84
C ALA A 325 -18.43 -38.16 0.40
N VAL A 326 -17.59 -37.13 0.31
CA VAL A 326 -16.79 -36.64 1.45
C VAL A 326 -16.89 -35.12 1.52
N GLN A 327 -17.22 -34.63 2.70
CA GLN A 327 -17.16 -33.22 3.05
C GLN A 327 -16.20 -33.04 4.22
N ARG A 328 -15.23 -32.14 4.07
CA ARG A 328 -14.28 -31.77 5.13
C ARG A 328 -14.55 -30.34 5.57
N ILE A 329 -14.77 -30.14 6.85
CA ILE A 329 -14.92 -28.81 7.45
C ILE A 329 -14.07 -28.71 8.74
N PRO A 330 -13.71 -27.50 9.20
CA PRO A 330 -13.21 -27.31 10.57
C PRO A 330 -14.22 -27.86 11.59
N LEU A 331 -13.76 -28.45 12.70
CA LEU A 331 -14.64 -29.04 13.70
C LEU A 331 -15.63 -27.99 14.26
N PRO A 332 -16.94 -28.11 13.98
CA PRO A 332 -17.93 -27.14 14.44
C PRO A 332 -18.30 -27.40 15.91
N SER A 333 -19.02 -26.46 16.52
CA SER A 333 -19.59 -26.59 17.87
C SER A 333 -21.10 -26.45 17.80
N GLY A 334 -21.84 -27.33 18.47
CA GLY A 334 -23.30 -27.35 18.46
C GLY A 334 -23.90 -28.06 17.25
N GLU A 335 -25.14 -27.71 16.92
CA GLU A 335 -25.91 -28.33 15.82
C GLU A 335 -25.54 -27.72 14.46
N GLN A 336 -25.36 -28.57 13.46
CA GLN A 336 -25.00 -28.22 12.08
C GLN A 336 -25.88 -28.99 11.11
N GLN A 337 -26.36 -28.29 10.09
CA GLN A 337 -27.03 -28.91 8.95
C GLN A 337 -26.03 -29.01 7.80
N LEU A 338 -25.73 -30.23 7.40
CA LEU A 338 -24.78 -30.55 6.33
C LEU A 338 -25.51 -31.37 5.28
N VAL A 339 -25.04 -31.33 4.03
CA VAL A 339 -25.65 -32.11 2.93
C VAL A 339 -24.55 -32.79 2.15
N LEU A 340 -24.67 -34.09 1.95
CA LEU A 340 -23.82 -34.87 1.05
C LEU A 340 -24.53 -35.05 -0.27
N THR A 341 -23.86 -34.73 -1.39
CA THR A 341 -24.42 -34.87 -2.74
C THR A 341 -23.55 -35.76 -3.62
N GLU A 342 -24.08 -36.20 -4.77
CA GLU A 342 -23.33 -37.00 -5.75
C GLU A 342 -22.04 -36.33 -6.26
N GLN A 343 -22.03 -34.99 -6.37
CA GLN A 343 -20.88 -34.24 -6.84
C GLN A 343 -19.70 -34.24 -5.86
N MET A 344 -19.91 -34.67 -4.61
CA MET A 344 -18.88 -34.75 -3.56
C MET A 344 -18.06 -36.05 -3.62
N ALA A 345 -18.14 -36.78 -4.74
CA ALA A 345 -17.37 -38.00 -5.00
C ALA A 345 -15.89 -37.69 -5.28
N MET A 346 -14.98 -38.48 -4.69
CA MET A 346 -13.54 -38.31 -4.92
C MET A 346 -13.07 -38.79 -6.31
N GLN A 347 -13.84 -39.66 -6.97
CA GLN A 347 -13.53 -40.23 -8.27
C GLN A 347 -14.80 -40.41 -9.11
N GLN A 348 -14.71 -40.22 -10.43
CA GLN A 348 -15.84 -40.47 -11.33
C GLN A 348 -16.24 -41.95 -11.29
N GLY A 349 -17.54 -42.20 -11.16
CA GLY A 349 -18.12 -43.54 -11.02
C GLY A 349 -18.18 -44.09 -9.58
N TRP A 350 -17.73 -43.31 -8.58
CA TRP A 350 -17.79 -43.66 -7.15
C TRP A 350 -18.59 -42.60 -6.38
N SER A 351 -19.87 -42.49 -6.70
CA SER A 351 -20.79 -41.48 -6.15
C SER A 351 -22.00 -42.10 -5.45
N LEU A 352 -22.83 -41.29 -4.81
CA LEU A 352 -24.10 -41.73 -4.21
C LEU A 352 -25.05 -42.37 -5.25
N ALA A 353 -24.92 -42.03 -6.53
CA ALA A 353 -25.70 -42.62 -7.62
C ALA A 353 -25.49 -44.14 -7.74
N ASN A 354 -24.34 -44.65 -7.30
CA ASN A 354 -23.91 -46.03 -7.53
C ASN A 354 -24.18 -46.96 -6.33
N ALA A 355 -24.79 -46.46 -5.25
CA ALA A 355 -25.04 -47.25 -4.05
C ALA A 355 -26.49 -47.13 -3.58
N ASP A 356 -27.18 -48.26 -3.48
CA ASP A 356 -28.57 -48.30 -3.00
C ASP A 356 -28.67 -48.22 -1.49
N LYS A 357 -27.65 -48.72 -0.78
CA LYS A 357 -27.54 -48.65 0.69
C LYS A 357 -26.26 -47.98 1.10
N VAL A 358 -26.39 -46.98 1.98
CA VAL A 358 -25.27 -46.19 2.46
C VAL A 358 -25.29 -46.07 3.97
N GLN A 359 -24.10 -45.86 4.54
CA GLN A 359 -23.92 -45.48 5.95
C GLN A 359 -23.17 -44.16 5.99
N VAL A 360 -23.71 -43.19 6.72
CA VAL A 360 -23.09 -41.87 6.93
C VAL A 360 -22.23 -41.92 8.18
N ILE A 361 -21.01 -41.42 8.09
CA ILE A 361 -20.04 -41.39 9.18
C ILE A 361 -19.55 -39.96 9.35
N ALA A 362 -19.63 -39.46 10.57
CA ALA A 362 -18.99 -38.21 10.96
C ALA A 362 -17.77 -38.55 11.84
N ARG A 363 -16.59 -38.12 11.44
CA ARG A 363 -15.32 -38.39 12.10
C ARG A 363 -14.56 -37.10 12.38
N MET A 364 -14.21 -36.86 13.63
CA MET A 364 -13.20 -35.88 14.00
C MET A 364 -11.82 -36.47 13.75
N SER A 365 -11.01 -35.80 12.93
CA SER A 365 -9.60 -36.15 12.70
C SER A 365 -8.67 -35.08 13.24
N LEU A 366 -7.74 -35.51 14.09
CA LEU A 366 -6.66 -34.64 14.59
C LEU A 366 -5.55 -34.42 13.55
N SER A 367 -5.48 -35.32 12.58
CA SER A 367 -4.36 -35.41 11.65
C SER A 367 -4.68 -34.92 10.24
N GLY A 368 -5.94 -34.55 9.99
CA GLY A 368 -6.39 -33.98 8.73
C GLY A 368 -6.55 -34.99 7.58
N THR A 369 -6.60 -36.29 7.88
CA THR A 369 -6.83 -37.36 6.89
C THR A 369 -8.15 -38.07 7.13
N VAL A 370 -8.76 -38.59 6.06
CA VAL A 370 -10.01 -39.35 6.12
C VAL A 370 -9.82 -40.69 6.85
N GLU A 371 -8.63 -41.29 6.82
CA GLU A 371 -8.33 -42.56 7.50
C GLU A 371 -8.41 -42.46 9.03
N GLN A 372 -8.90 -43.52 9.69
CA GLN A 372 -9.04 -43.55 11.15
C GLN A 372 -7.67 -43.70 11.80
N ARG A 373 -7.33 -42.77 12.70
CA ARG A 373 -6.12 -42.85 13.52
C ARG A 373 -6.44 -42.96 15.01
N PRO A 374 -5.50 -43.47 15.84
CA PRO A 374 -5.68 -43.46 17.29
C PRO A 374 -5.91 -42.03 17.81
N GLY A 375 -7.01 -41.82 18.53
CA GLY A 375 -7.43 -40.51 19.03
C GLY A 375 -8.51 -39.81 18.19
N ASP A 376 -8.87 -40.35 17.03
CA ASP A 376 -10.00 -39.86 16.25
C ASP A 376 -11.32 -40.39 16.84
N ILE A 377 -12.29 -39.49 16.98
CA ILE A 377 -13.65 -39.80 17.46
C ILE A 377 -14.58 -39.88 16.26
N GLN A 378 -15.46 -40.88 16.22
CA GLN A 378 -16.39 -41.07 15.12
C GLN A 378 -17.76 -41.55 15.59
N THR A 379 -18.79 -41.16 14.84
CA THR A 379 -20.16 -41.64 14.95
C THR A 379 -20.65 -42.10 13.59
N ALA A 380 -21.55 -43.06 13.55
CA ALA A 380 -22.08 -43.64 12.30
C ALA A 380 -23.60 -43.77 12.39
N SER A 381 -24.27 -43.54 11.27
CA SER A 381 -25.71 -43.73 11.16
C SER A 381 -26.08 -45.21 11.09
N ASP A 382 -27.38 -45.48 11.24
CA ASP A 382 -27.97 -46.69 10.71
C ASP A 382 -27.84 -46.77 9.18
N VAL A 383 -28.06 -47.95 8.63
CA VAL A 383 -28.05 -48.16 7.17
C VAL A 383 -29.26 -47.44 6.56
N LEU A 384 -28.97 -46.50 5.65
CA LEU A 384 -29.97 -45.77 4.90
C LEU A 384 -30.10 -46.37 3.49
N SER A 385 -31.30 -46.35 2.91
CA SER A 385 -31.59 -46.95 1.60
C SER A 385 -32.22 -45.92 0.68
N PHE A 386 -31.63 -45.71 -0.49
CA PHE A 386 -32.09 -44.74 -1.50
C PHE A 386 -33.28 -45.19 -2.35
N ALA A 387 -33.75 -46.43 -2.18
CA ALA A 387 -34.92 -47.05 -2.84
C ALA A 387 -35.56 -46.21 -3.98
N ASP A 388 -36.61 -45.43 -3.67
CA ASP A 388 -37.29 -44.49 -4.59
C ASP A 388 -37.08 -43.01 -4.20
N ASP A 389 -36.38 -42.74 -3.09
CA ASP A 389 -36.21 -41.39 -2.58
C ASP A 389 -34.79 -40.89 -2.88
N SER A 390 -34.71 -39.80 -3.65
CA SER A 390 -33.44 -39.14 -3.94
C SER A 390 -32.92 -38.34 -2.73
N LEU A 391 -33.73 -38.13 -1.69
CA LEU A 391 -33.33 -37.39 -0.49
C LEU A 391 -33.44 -38.28 0.76
N LEU A 392 -32.33 -38.43 1.48
CA LEU A 392 -32.29 -39.09 2.78
C LEU A 392 -31.97 -38.08 3.87
N SER A 393 -32.53 -38.25 5.06
CA SER A 393 -32.26 -37.40 6.22
C SER A 393 -31.78 -38.24 7.39
N VAL A 394 -30.73 -37.78 8.08
CA VAL A 394 -30.14 -38.49 9.23
C VAL A 394 -29.64 -37.52 10.29
N SER A 395 -29.78 -37.91 11.56
CA SER A 395 -29.23 -37.17 12.68
C SER A 395 -28.07 -37.93 13.30
N LEU A 396 -26.96 -37.23 13.57
CA LEU A 396 -25.75 -37.78 14.17
C LEU A 396 -25.33 -36.95 15.36
N THR A 397 -24.79 -37.62 16.38
CA THR A 397 -24.26 -36.97 17.58
C THR A 397 -22.82 -37.41 17.77
N LEU A 398 -21.91 -36.44 17.88
CA LEU A 398 -20.49 -36.64 18.11
C LEU A 398 -20.14 -36.25 19.56
N GLU A 399 -19.93 -37.26 20.39
CA GLU A 399 -19.62 -37.16 21.82
C GLU A 399 -18.19 -37.65 22.11
N PRO A 400 -17.55 -37.16 23.19
CA PRO A 400 -16.14 -37.44 23.52
C PRO A 400 -15.79 -38.90 23.84
#